data_AF-A0A7S0R863-F1
#
_entry.id   AF-A0A7S0R863-F1
#
_cell.length_a   1.000
_cell.length_b   1.000
_cell.length_c   1.000
_cell.angle_alpha   90.00
_cell.angle_beta   90.00
_cell.angle_gamma   90.00
#
_symmetry.space_group_name_H-M   'P 1'
#
loop_
_entity.id
_entity.type
_entity.pdbx_description
1 polymer ?
#
loop_
_entity_poly.entity_id
_entity_poly.type
_entity_poly.pdbx_seq_one_letter_code
_entity_poly.pdbx_strand_id
1 'polypeptide(L)'
;AELVLKMLQVLACSGLIRGEHLDMLWAVTEAEGTFDVVKSNVYAMIQELAGHLDKSLLEQLFAKFEVLARGKCLADSMRLLELLRKLATSDTARPDATNKTSLMAERLLDMIWQLTMPADAPPELLATDAMPDVLRQYGGHGHREYCDMYLQRCVEALRARQSVFT
;
A
#
# COMPACT_ATOMS: atom_id res chain seq x y z
N ALA A 1 -15.65 -16.75 -5.21
CA ALA A 1 -14.62 -15.79 -4.74
C ALA A 1 -13.80 -16.39 -3.60
N GLU A 2 -14.41 -16.77 -2.47
CA GLU A 2 -13.68 -17.34 -1.31
C GLU A 2 -12.83 -18.58 -1.60
N LEU A 3 -13.29 -19.50 -2.47
CA LEU A 3 -12.50 -20.67 -2.87
C LEU A 3 -11.25 -20.31 -3.66
N VAL A 4 -11.34 -19.30 -4.54
CA VAL A 4 -10.20 -18.81 -5.33
C VAL A 4 -9.21 -18.09 -4.44
N LEU A 5 -9.70 -17.27 -3.49
CA LEU A 5 -8.89 -16.61 -2.48
C LEU A 5 -8.14 -17.62 -1.58
N LYS A 6 -8.83 -18.64 -1.07
CA LYS A 6 -8.20 -19.69 -0.26
C LYS A 6 -7.17 -20.50 -1.06
N MET A 7 -7.43 -20.80 -2.32
CA MET A 7 -6.45 -21.47 -3.18
C MET A 7 -5.23 -20.59 -3.45
N LEU A 8 -5.44 -19.29 -3.71
CA LEU A 8 -4.34 -18.34 -3.89
C LEU A 8 -3.55 -18.15 -2.59
N GLN A 9 -4.19 -18.06 -1.43
CA GLN A 9 -3.51 -18.02 -0.13
C GLN A 9 -2.65 -19.26 0.10
N VAL A 10 -3.18 -20.47 -0.19
CA VAL A 10 -2.41 -21.72 -0.08
C VAL A 10 -1.23 -21.73 -1.07
N LEU A 11 -1.41 -21.20 -2.28
CA LEU A 11 -0.34 -21.06 -3.27
C LEU A 11 0.71 -20.00 -2.85
N ALA A 12 0.29 -18.92 -2.19
CA ALA A 12 1.17 -17.88 -1.66
C ALA A 12 2.03 -18.44 -0.52
N CYS A 13 1.39 -19.09 0.44
CA CYS A 13 2.06 -19.72 1.58
C CYS A 13 2.98 -20.88 1.18
N SER A 14 2.76 -21.49 0.01
CA SER A 14 3.62 -22.53 -0.55
C SER A 14 4.69 -22.01 -1.52
N GLY A 15 4.80 -20.68 -1.72
CA GLY A 15 5.78 -20.06 -2.61
C GLY A 15 5.56 -20.37 -4.11
N LEU A 16 4.36 -20.83 -4.47
CA LEU A 16 4.00 -21.18 -5.84
C LEU A 16 3.41 -20.00 -6.61
N ILE A 17 3.12 -18.87 -5.94
CA ILE A 17 2.72 -17.65 -6.65
C ILE A 17 3.89 -17.08 -7.43
N ARG A 18 3.70 -17.00 -8.74
CA ARG A 18 4.57 -16.31 -9.70
C ARG A 18 3.97 -14.95 -10.06
N GLY A 19 4.80 -14.05 -10.59
CA GLY A 19 4.38 -12.73 -11.07
C GLY A 19 3.22 -12.79 -12.05
N GLU A 20 3.17 -13.82 -12.90
CA GLU A 20 2.08 -14.07 -13.86
C GLU A 20 0.69 -14.18 -13.20
N HIS A 21 0.61 -14.71 -11.98
CA HIS A 21 -0.65 -14.82 -11.25
C HIS A 21 -1.09 -13.47 -10.67
N LEU A 22 -0.13 -12.63 -10.25
CA LEU A 22 -0.41 -11.25 -9.84
C LEU A 22 -0.81 -10.39 -11.05
N ASP A 23 -0.19 -10.61 -12.21
CA ASP A 23 -0.57 -9.95 -13.46
C ASP A 23 -1.99 -10.31 -13.88
N MET A 24 -2.37 -11.58 -13.76
CA MET A 24 -3.74 -12.03 -14.06
C MET A 24 -4.77 -11.38 -13.14
N LEU A 25 -4.49 -11.31 -11.83
CA LEU A 25 -5.37 -10.62 -10.87
C LEU A 25 -5.46 -9.12 -11.20
N TRP A 26 -4.33 -8.49 -11.54
CA TRP A 26 -4.27 -7.09 -11.89
C TRP A 26 -5.02 -6.77 -13.19
N ALA A 27 -4.94 -7.63 -14.19
CA ALA A 27 -5.66 -7.48 -15.45
C ALA A 27 -7.19 -7.42 -15.25
N VAL A 28 -7.71 -8.11 -14.23
CA VAL A 28 -9.13 -8.02 -13.84
C VAL A 28 -9.48 -6.63 -13.29
N THR A 29 -8.54 -5.95 -12.62
CA THR A 29 -8.76 -4.58 -12.13
C THR A 29 -8.69 -3.53 -13.24
N GLU A 30 -7.96 -3.80 -14.33
CA GLU A 30 -7.79 -2.91 -15.48
C GLU A 30 -8.85 -3.08 -16.57
N ALA A 31 -9.55 -4.23 -16.62
CA ALA A 31 -10.56 -4.50 -17.65
C ALA A 31 -11.76 -3.52 -17.57
N GLU A 32 -11.95 -2.74 -18.64
CA GLU A 32 -13.11 -1.85 -18.85
C GLU A 32 -14.41 -2.67 -18.83
N GLY A 33 -15.29 -2.38 -17.87
CA GLY A 33 -16.55 -3.13 -17.66
C GLY A 33 -16.57 -4.02 -16.42
N THR A 34 -15.46 -4.12 -15.69
CA THR A 34 -15.42 -4.84 -14.42
C THR A 34 -16.05 -4.02 -13.30
N PHE A 35 -17.09 -4.56 -12.65
CA PHE A 35 -17.80 -3.90 -11.54
C PHE A 35 -16.84 -3.51 -10.41
N ASP A 36 -17.07 -2.35 -9.79
CA ASP A 36 -16.27 -1.85 -8.66
C ASP A 36 -16.20 -2.85 -7.49
N VAL A 37 -17.24 -3.67 -7.30
CA VAL A 37 -17.27 -4.76 -6.32
C VAL A 37 -16.21 -5.82 -6.61
N VAL A 38 -16.00 -6.15 -7.89
CA VAL A 38 -14.97 -7.12 -8.30
C VAL A 38 -13.58 -6.53 -8.10
N LYS A 39 -13.38 -5.25 -8.41
CA LYS A 39 -12.11 -4.55 -8.14
C LYS A 39 -11.78 -4.54 -6.65
N SER A 40 -12.76 -4.21 -5.80
CA SER A 40 -12.62 -4.25 -4.34
C SER A 40 -12.28 -5.65 -3.82
N ASN A 41 -12.91 -6.69 -4.37
CA ASN A 41 -12.59 -8.07 -4.02
C ASN A 41 -11.16 -8.43 -4.43
N VAL A 42 -10.71 -8.04 -5.63
CA VAL A 42 -9.32 -8.29 -6.06
C VAL A 42 -8.32 -7.55 -5.18
N TYR A 43 -8.62 -6.31 -4.78
CA TYR A 43 -7.79 -5.57 -3.84
C TYR A 43 -7.72 -6.22 -2.45
N ALA A 44 -8.83 -6.74 -1.94
CA ALA A 44 -8.83 -7.53 -0.70
C ALA A 44 -7.99 -8.80 -0.83
N MET A 45 -8.07 -9.50 -1.99
CA MET A 45 -7.20 -10.65 -2.25
C MET A 45 -5.72 -10.26 -2.30
N ILE A 46 -5.38 -9.17 -2.99
CA ILE A 46 -4.00 -8.66 -3.06
C ILE A 46 -3.48 -8.30 -1.66
N GLN A 47 -4.31 -7.68 -0.82
CA GLN A 47 -3.94 -7.35 0.55
C GLN A 47 -3.57 -8.59 1.37
N GLU A 48 -4.42 -9.62 1.33
CA GLU A 48 -4.18 -10.86 2.06
C GLU A 48 -2.95 -11.61 1.51
N LEU A 49 -2.75 -11.57 0.19
CA LEU A 49 -1.61 -12.22 -0.45
C LEU A 49 -0.30 -11.48 -0.15
N ALA A 50 -0.28 -10.15 -0.15
CA ALA A 50 0.92 -9.35 0.10
C ALA A 50 1.60 -9.70 1.42
N GLY A 51 0.81 -10.06 2.44
CA GLY A 51 1.31 -10.60 3.71
C GLY A 51 2.02 -11.95 3.62
N HIS A 52 2.10 -12.60 2.46
CA HIS A 52 2.76 -13.90 2.24
C HIS A 52 3.72 -13.89 1.03
N LEU A 53 3.84 -12.78 0.30
CA LEU A 53 4.70 -12.68 -0.87
C LEU A 53 6.17 -12.42 -0.50
N ASP A 54 7.05 -12.86 -1.40
CA ASP A 54 8.47 -12.51 -1.38
C ASP A 54 8.70 -11.07 -1.84
N LYS A 55 9.85 -10.50 -1.44
CA LYS A 55 10.23 -9.12 -1.75
C LYS A 55 10.15 -8.76 -3.24
N SER A 56 10.56 -9.66 -4.14
CA SER A 56 10.54 -9.43 -5.59
C SER A 56 9.13 -9.31 -6.16
N LEU A 57 8.16 -10.04 -5.61
CA LEU A 57 6.75 -9.98 -6.01
C LEU A 57 6.06 -8.75 -5.42
N LEU A 58 6.44 -8.36 -4.19
CA LEU A 58 6.01 -7.10 -3.59
C LEU A 58 6.47 -5.90 -4.42
N GLU A 59 7.71 -5.90 -4.91
CA GLU A 59 8.22 -4.84 -5.80
C GLU A 59 7.42 -4.72 -7.09
N GLN A 60 7.04 -5.84 -7.71
CA GLN A 60 6.17 -5.83 -8.90
C GLN A 60 4.78 -5.26 -8.59
N LEU A 61 4.22 -5.59 -7.42
CA LEU A 61 2.95 -5.06 -6.98
C LEU A 61 3.03 -3.54 -6.74
N PHE A 62 4.11 -3.07 -6.11
CA PHE A 62 4.35 -1.63 -5.93
C PHE A 62 4.52 -0.89 -7.26
N ALA A 63 5.19 -1.49 -8.25
CA ALA A 63 5.29 -0.89 -9.58
C ALA A 63 3.90 -0.69 -10.23
N LYS A 64 2.98 -1.64 -10.05
CA LYS A 64 1.59 -1.52 -10.50
C LYS A 64 0.83 -0.42 -9.76
N PHE A 65 1.03 -0.31 -8.44
CA PHE A 65 0.45 0.78 -7.65
C PHE A 65 0.96 2.16 -8.08
N GLU A 66 2.23 2.29 -8.47
CA GLU A 66 2.77 3.55 -8.98
C GLU A 66 2.13 3.96 -10.31
N VAL A 67 1.86 2.98 -11.19
CA VAL A 67 1.12 3.24 -12.44
C VAL A 67 -0.29 3.73 -12.12
N LEU A 68 -0.97 3.09 -11.17
CA LEU A 68 -2.30 3.50 -10.73
C LEU A 68 -2.29 4.90 -10.09
N ALA A 69 -1.29 5.22 -9.27
CA ALA A 69 -1.13 6.53 -8.64
C ALA A 69 -0.93 7.67 -9.66
N ARG A 70 -0.31 7.38 -10.82
CA ARG A 70 -0.16 8.35 -11.92
C ARG A 70 -1.46 8.58 -12.69
N GLY A 71 -2.39 7.64 -12.64
CA GLY A 71 -3.75 7.83 -13.13
C GLY A 71 -4.45 8.85 -12.25
N LYS A 72 -4.55 10.11 -12.70
CA LYS A 72 -5.03 11.28 -11.94
C LYS A 72 -6.52 11.24 -11.54
N CYS A 73 -7.12 10.07 -11.37
CA CYS A 73 -8.49 9.89 -10.92
C CYS A 73 -8.55 9.85 -9.38
N LEU A 74 -9.22 10.82 -8.77
CA LEU A 74 -9.38 10.90 -7.31
C LEU A 74 -9.91 9.60 -6.70
N ALA A 75 -10.89 8.96 -7.35
CA ALA A 75 -11.48 7.72 -6.85
C ALA A 75 -10.46 6.58 -6.78
N ASP A 76 -9.56 6.48 -7.76
CA ASP A 76 -8.52 5.46 -7.79
C ASP A 76 -7.39 5.80 -6.82
N SER A 77 -7.05 7.08 -6.65
CA SER A 77 -6.11 7.53 -5.61
C SER A 77 -6.63 7.23 -4.20
N MET A 78 -7.92 7.44 -3.93
CA MET A 78 -8.53 7.08 -2.63
C MET A 78 -8.52 5.57 -2.39
N ARG A 79 -8.89 4.77 -3.40
CA ARG A 79 -8.84 3.30 -3.31
C ARG A 79 -7.43 2.80 -3.05
N LEU A 80 -6.44 3.37 -3.75
CA LEU A 80 -5.04 3.03 -3.55
C LEU A 80 -4.60 3.40 -2.14
N LEU A 81 -4.96 4.58 -1.64
CA LEU A 81 -4.61 5.01 -0.29
C LEU A 81 -5.20 4.08 0.79
N GLU A 82 -6.46 3.65 0.61
CA GLU A 82 -7.10 2.67 1.48
C GLU A 82 -6.36 1.31 1.43
N LEU A 83 -5.96 0.87 0.24
CA LEU A 83 -5.19 -0.36 0.06
C LEU A 83 -3.82 -0.26 0.75
N LEU A 84 -3.10 0.87 0.63
CA LEU A 84 -1.81 1.07 1.28
C LEU A 84 -1.92 1.03 2.81
N ARG A 85 -2.98 1.61 3.38
CA ARG A 85 -3.27 1.52 4.84
C ARG A 85 -3.50 0.09 5.28
N LYS A 86 -4.29 -0.66 4.51
CA LYS A 86 -4.60 -2.06 4.77
C LYS A 86 -3.36 -2.96 4.65
N LEU A 87 -2.46 -2.67 3.70
CA LEU A 87 -1.16 -3.34 3.58
C LEU A 87 -0.25 -3.05 4.77
N ALA A 88 -0.17 -1.80 5.24
CA ALA A 88 0.57 -1.47 6.45
C ALA A 88 0.07 -2.25 7.67
N THR A 89 -1.26 -2.47 7.75
CA THR A 89 -1.84 -3.34 8.78
C THR A 89 -1.38 -4.78 8.67
N SER A 90 -1.39 -5.35 7.46
CA SER A 90 -0.92 -6.71 7.24
C SER A 90 0.57 -6.89 7.53
N ASP A 91 1.41 -5.90 7.16
CA ASP A 91 2.86 -5.91 7.38
C ASP A 91 3.20 -5.91 8.88
N THR A 92 2.44 -5.17 9.71
CA THR A 92 2.61 -5.18 11.18
C THR A 92 2.00 -6.39 11.89
N ALA A 93 1.05 -7.09 11.28
CA ALA A 93 0.34 -8.23 11.88
C ALA A 93 1.05 -9.59 11.69
N ARG A 94 2.20 -9.63 11.01
CA ARG A 94 2.93 -10.88 10.74
C ARG A 94 3.43 -11.53 12.05
N PRO A 95 3.09 -12.81 12.30
CA PRO A 95 3.45 -13.51 13.53
C PRO A 95 4.92 -13.96 13.60
N ASP A 96 5.72 -13.76 12.54
CA ASP A 96 7.16 -14.05 12.57
C ASP A 96 7.93 -12.89 13.23
N ALA A 97 7.64 -12.69 14.51
CA ALA A 97 8.22 -11.69 15.40
C ALA A 97 9.71 -11.97 15.74
N THR A 98 10.38 -12.84 14.99
CA THR A 98 11.82 -13.09 15.14
C THR A 98 12.65 -12.12 14.29
N ASN A 99 12.12 -11.62 13.18
CA ASN A 99 12.72 -10.55 12.39
C ASN A 99 11.88 -9.27 12.55
N LYS A 100 12.39 -8.32 13.35
CA LYS A 100 11.86 -6.96 13.55
C LYS A 100 11.95 -6.09 12.29
N THR A 101 11.65 -6.61 11.10
CA THR A 101 11.86 -5.87 9.86
C THR A 101 10.59 -5.94 9.02
N SER A 102 9.81 -4.87 9.10
CA SER A 102 8.74 -4.59 8.14
C SER A 102 9.31 -4.59 6.73
N LEU A 103 8.81 -5.47 5.87
CA LEU A 103 9.34 -5.62 4.50
C LEU A 103 8.81 -4.52 3.57
N MET A 104 7.69 -3.88 3.96
CA MET A 104 6.94 -2.98 3.11
C MET A 104 6.91 -1.54 3.62
N ALA A 105 7.29 -1.29 4.89
CA ALA A 105 7.12 -0.01 5.57
C ALA A 105 7.68 1.19 4.79
N GLU A 106 8.96 1.16 4.40
CA GLU A 106 9.57 2.28 3.66
C GLU A 106 8.82 2.58 2.36
N ARG A 107 8.46 1.53 1.61
CA ARG A 107 7.79 1.68 0.32
C ARG A 107 6.36 2.17 0.46
N LEU A 108 5.62 1.67 1.44
CA LEU A 108 4.27 2.12 1.77
C LEU A 108 4.26 3.58 2.18
N LEU A 109 5.17 3.97 3.08
CA LEU A 109 5.30 5.36 3.53
C LEU A 109 5.68 6.29 2.38
N ASP A 110 6.60 5.89 1.50
CA ASP A 110 6.97 6.73 0.35
C ASP A 110 5.81 6.91 -0.63
N MET A 111 5.03 5.86 -0.90
CA MET A 111 3.86 5.98 -1.77
C MET A 111 2.75 6.83 -1.16
N ILE A 112 2.47 6.68 0.13
CA ILE A 112 1.49 7.54 0.83
C ILE A 112 1.96 9.00 0.81
N TRP A 113 3.26 9.24 1.00
CA TRP A 113 3.84 10.59 0.89
C TRP A 113 3.60 11.16 -0.51
N GLN A 114 3.91 10.41 -1.56
CA GLN A 114 3.72 10.85 -2.95
C GLN A 114 2.25 11.14 -3.30
N LEU A 115 1.29 10.48 -2.65
CA LEU A 115 -0.15 10.72 -2.86
C LEU A 115 -0.69 11.92 -2.07
N THR A 116 -0.15 12.18 -0.87
CA THR A 116 -0.73 13.13 0.08
C THR A 116 0.02 14.46 0.16
N MET A 117 1.32 14.49 -0.14
CA MET A 117 2.15 15.71 0.02
C MET A 117 2.34 16.60 -1.23
N PRO A 118 1.95 16.24 -2.48
CA PRO A 118 1.97 17.20 -3.57
C PRO A 118 1.12 18.44 -3.27
N ALA A 119 1.56 19.62 -3.72
CA ALA A 119 0.84 20.89 -3.50
C ALA A 119 -0.53 20.94 -4.22
N ASP A 120 -0.73 20.08 -5.22
CA ASP A 120 -1.97 19.89 -5.97
C ASP A 120 -2.77 18.66 -5.48
N ALA A 121 -2.42 18.08 -4.33
CA ALA A 121 -3.16 16.97 -3.77
C ALA A 121 -4.62 17.39 -3.45
N PRO A 122 -5.62 16.63 -3.92
CA PRO A 122 -7.02 16.87 -3.58
C PRO A 122 -7.26 16.92 -2.06
N PRO A 123 -8.06 17.86 -1.56
CA PRO A 123 -8.32 18.00 -0.13
C PRO A 123 -8.96 16.74 0.48
N GLU A 124 -9.69 15.95 -0.31
CA GLU A 124 -10.25 14.67 0.10
C GLU A 124 -9.16 13.64 0.44
N LEU A 125 -8.02 13.66 -0.24
CA LEU A 125 -6.87 12.80 0.09
C LEU A 125 -6.22 13.24 1.41
N LEU A 126 -6.08 14.55 1.62
CA LEU A 126 -5.51 15.13 2.83
C LEU A 126 -6.38 14.81 4.07
N ALA A 127 -7.71 14.88 3.92
CA ALA A 127 -8.67 14.62 4.99
C ALA A 127 -8.71 13.16 5.47
N THR A 128 -8.02 12.24 4.79
CA THR A 128 -8.04 10.81 5.16
C THR A 128 -7.12 10.46 6.35
N ASP A 129 -6.23 11.37 6.76
CA ASP A 129 -5.21 11.15 7.80
C ASP A 129 -4.39 9.85 7.60
N ALA A 130 -4.27 9.38 6.35
CA ALA A 130 -3.67 8.09 6.04
C ALA A 130 -2.22 7.97 6.52
N MET A 131 -1.43 9.04 6.39
CA MET A 131 -0.03 9.07 6.80
C MET A 131 0.13 9.00 8.34
N PRO A 132 -0.51 9.88 9.15
CA PRO A 132 -0.53 9.74 10.60
C PRO A 132 -0.98 8.36 11.09
N ASP A 133 -2.00 7.77 10.47
CA ASP A 133 -2.54 6.47 10.87
C ASP A 133 -1.54 5.33 10.64
N VAL A 134 -0.89 5.29 9.48
CA VAL A 134 0.13 4.28 9.16
C VAL A 134 1.37 4.42 10.04
N LEU A 135 1.82 5.65 10.30
CA LEU A 135 2.94 5.90 11.21
C LEU A 135 2.62 5.47 12.65
N ARG A 136 1.40 5.76 13.14
CA ARG A 136 0.96 5.32 14.47
C ARG A 136 0.94 3.80 14.58
N GLN A 137 0.52 3.12 13.51
CA GLN A 137 0.51 1.67 13.44
C GLN A 137 1.92 1.06 13.54
N TYR A 138 2.86 1.53 12.71
CA TYR A 138 4.25 1.08 12.79
C TYR A 138 4.90 1.42 14.13
N GLY A 139 4.71 2.65 14.63
CA GLY A 139 5.22 3.09 15.92
C GLY A 139 4.68 2.28 17.09
N GLY A 140 3.41 1.86 17.04
CA GLY A 140 2.78 0.97 18.02
C GLY A 140 3.39 -0.44 18.07
N HIS A 141 3.98 -0.90 16.96
CA HIS A 141 4.67 -2.19 16.85
C HIS A 141 6.19 -2.08 17.06
N GLY A 142 6.67 -0.95 17.57
CA GLY A 142 8.08 -0.74 17.93
C GLY A 142 8.95 -0.13 16.83
N HIS A 143 8.37 0.24 15.68
CA HIS A 143 9.08 0.86 14.56
C HIS A 143 9.03 2.39 14.62
N ARG A 144 9.58 2.97 15.68
CA ARG A 144 9.58 4.43 15.89
C ARG A 144 10.47 5.18 14.89
N GLU A 145 11.47 4.50 14.34
CA GLU A 145 12.38 5.02 13.34
C GLU A 145 11.66 5.64 12.12
N TYR A 146 10.51 5.09 11.73
CA TYR A 146 9.72 5.61 10.63
C TYR A 146 9.03 6.93 10.96
N CYS A 147 8.64 7.15 12.22
CA CYS A 147 8.11 8.44 12.68
C CYS A 147 9.20 9.52 12.63
N ASP A 148 10.41 9.19 13.10
CA ASP A 148 11.54 10.12 13.11
C ASP A 148 11.95 10.48 11.67
N MET A 149 12.02 9.50 10.77
CA MET A 149 12.27 9.70 9.35
C MET A 149 11.21 10.61 8.70
N TYR A 150 9.92 10.38 8.99
CA TYR A 150 8.84 11.20 8.46
C TYR A 150 8.91 12.64 8.97
N LEU A 151 9.14 12.84 10.27
CA LEU A 151 9.30 14.17 10.86
C LEU A 151 10.46 14.93 10.23
N GLN A 152 11.59 14.24 10.01
CA GLN A 152 12.74 14.83 9.34
C GLN A 152 12.38 15.25 7.89
N ARG A 153 11.67 14.40 7.14
CA ARG A 153 11.21 14.71 5.78
C ARG A 153 10.28 15.92 5.74
N CYS A 154 9.37 16.06 6.71
CA CYS A 154 8.54 17.25 6.88
C CYS A 154 9.37 18.51 7.15
N VAL A 155 10.36 18.43 8.05
CA VAL A 155 11.25 19.56 8.36
C VAL A 155 12.05 19.97 7.12
N GLU A 156 12.55 19.02 6.33
CA GLU A 156 13.27 19.28 5.09
C GLU A 156 12.38 19.95 4.03
N ALA A 157 11.15 19.46 3.85
CA ALA A 157 10.18 20.07 2.93
C ALA A 157 9.81 21.51 3.34
N LEU A 158 9.59 21.76 4.64
CA LEU A 158 9.35 23.11 5.17
C LEU A 158 10.56 24.03 4.96
N ARG A 159 11.79 23.54 5.20
CA ARG A 159 13.03 24.29 4.92
C ARG A 159 13.19 24.62 3.44
N ALA A 160 12.77 23.71 2.56
CA ALA A 160 12.76 23.91 1.11
C ALA A 160 11.63 24.84 0.63
N ARG A 161 10.81 25.40 1.53
CA ARG A 161 9.62 26.22 1.23
C ARG A 161 8.59 25.50 0.36
N GLN A 162 8.56 24.17 0.42
CA GLN A 162 7.45 23.39 -0.12
C GLN A 162 6.30 23.48 0.88
N SER A 163 5.08 23.70 0.39
CA SER A 163 3.89 23.74 1.24
C SER A 163 3.62 22.33 1.78
N VAL A 164 3.93 22.11 3.05
CA VAL A 164 3.51 20.93 3.80
C VAL A 164 2.28 21.38 4.59
N PHE A 165 1.09 21.00 4.13
CA PHE A 165 -0.23 21.47 4.58
C PHE A 165 -0.62 22.89 4.14
N THR A 166 -1.73 22.99 3.40
CA THR A 166 -2.66 24.14 3.36
C THR A 166 -4.07 23.62 3.46
#